data_AF-G9L0Z6-F1
#
_entry.id   AF-G9L0Z6-F1
#
_cell.length_a   1.000
_cell.length_b   1.000
_cell.length_c   1.000
_cell.angle_alpha   90.00
_cell.angle_beta   90.00
_cell.angle_gamma   90.00
#
_symmetry.space_group_name_H-M   'P 1'
#
loop_
_entity.id
_entity.type
_entity.pdbx_description
1 polymer ?
#
loop_
_entity_poly.entity_id
_entity_poly.type
_entity_poly.pdbx_seq_one_letter_code
_entity_poly.pdbx_strand_id
1 'polypeptide(L)'
;NGKNANGSSDYGLFQLNSKWWCKNSHHSSANACNIMCSKFLDDNINDDIVCAKRVVRDPKGMSAWMAWVKHCKGKDLSKYLASCKL
;
A
#
# COMPACT_ATOMS: atom_id res chain seq x y z
N ASN A 1 -11.66 -7.77 -5.00
CA ASN A 1 -11.26 -6.59 -4.21
C ASN A 1 -12.45 -6.02 -3.46
N GLY A 2 -12.42 -6.10 -2.13
CA GLY A 2 -13.48 -5.56 -1.27
C GLY A 2 -13.52 -4.04 -1.32
N LYS A 3 -14.72 -3.47 -1.23
CA LYS A 3 -14.89 -2.02 -1.11
C LYS A 3 -14.66 -1.63 0.35
N ASN A 4 -13.82 -0.62 0.59
CA ASN A 4 -13.77 0.04 1.89
C ASN A 4 -15.09 0.77 2.15
N ALA A 5 -15.43 0.98 3.43
CA ALA A 5 -16.70 1.60 3.84
C ALA A 5 -16.96 2.99 3.22
N ASN A 6 -15.91 3.67 2.76
CA ASN A 6 -15.95 4.97 2.10
C ASN A 6 -16.01 4.89 0.55
N GLY A 7 -16.23 3.70 -0.02
CA GLY A 7 -16.30 3.48 -1.47
C GLY A 7 -14.95 3.38 -2.18
N SER A 8 -13.83 3.59 -1.47
CA SER A 8 -12.49 3.36 -2.03
C SER A 8 -12.14 1.88 -2.09
N SER A 9 -11.14 1.56 -2.90
CA SER A 9 -10.55 0.23 -3.02
C SER A 9 -9.05 0.30 -2.83
N ASP A 10 -8.49 -0.79 -2.32
CA ASP A 10 -7.05 -0.99 -2.16
C ASP A 10 -6.52 -1.87 -3.29
N TYR A 11 -5.32 -1.56 -3.78
CA TYR A 11 -4.75 -2.14 -5.01
C TYR A 11 -3.36 -2.71 -4.77
N GLY A 12 -3.05 -3.80 -5.47
CA GLY A 12 -1.71 -4.36 -5.55
C GLY A 12 -1.17 -5.00 -4.29
N LEU A 13 0.12 -5.32 -4.33
CA LEU A 13 0.82 -6.04 -3.27
C LEU A 13 0.78 -5.30 -1.93
N PHE A 14 0.94 -3.97 -1.96
CA PHE A 14 0.92 -3.14 -0.76
C PHE A 14 -0.47 -2.61 -0.39
N GLN A 15 -1.53 -3.03 -1.08
CA GLN A 15 -2.91 -2.60 -0.80
C GLN A 15 -3.03 -1.06 -0.73
N LEU A 16 -2.58 -0.38 -1.78
CA LEU A 16 -2.57 1.07 -1.89
C LEU A 16 -3.97 1.61 -2.19
N ASN A 17 -4.48 2.45 -1.29
CA ASN A 17 -5.83 3.00 -1.35
C ASN A 17 -6.04 4.06 -2.45
N SER A 18 -7.10 3.89 -3.24
CA SER A 18 -7.53 4.79 -4.33
C SER A 18 -8.05 6.16 -3.91
N LYS A 19 -8.36 6.40 -2.63
CA LYS A 19 -8.73 7.75 -2.16
C LYS A 19 -7.51 8.67 -2.03
N TRP A 20 -6.35 8.10 -1.71
CA TRP A 20 -5.17 8.86 -1.30
C TRP A 20 -3.99 8.74 -2.27
N TRP A 21 -3.68 7.52 -2.72
CA TRP A 21 -2.39 7.22 -3.32
C TRP A 21 -2.41 7.18 -4.85
N CYS A 22 -3.46 6.58 -5.42
CA CYS A 22 -3.62 6.44 -6.87
C CYS A 22 -5.00 6.89 -7.32
N LYS A 23 -5.16 7.14 -8.62
CA LYS A 23 -6.45 7.51 -9.22
C LYS A 23 -7.11 6.33 -9.93
N ASN A 24 -8.43 6.24 -9.83
CA ASN A 24 -9.26 5.41 -10.71
C ASN A 24 -10.43 6.25 -11.26
N SER A 25 -11.30 5.66 -12.08
CA SER A 25 -12.44 6.34 -12.71
C SER A 25 -13.70 6.39 -11.83
N HIS A 26 -13.68 5.79 -10.63
CA HIS A 26 -14.89 5.59 -9.83
C HIS A 26 -15.18 6.73 -8.84
N HIS A 27 -14.15 7.41 -8.34
CA HIS A 27 -14.29 8.51 -7.37
C HIS A 27 -13.09 9.46 -7.41
N SER A 28 -13.24 10.64 -6.80
CA SER A 28 -12.15 11.61 -6.63
C SER A 28 -11.05 11.06 -5.72
N SER A 29 -9.80 11.29 -6.11
CA SER A 29 -8.60 10.85 -5.40
C SER A 29 -7.62 12.01 -5.23
N ALA A 30 -6.90 12.03 -4.10
CA ALA A 30 -5.75 12.92 -3.93
C ALA A 30 -4.58 12.56 -4.88
N ASN A 31 -4.51 11.29 -5.30
CA ASN A 31 -3.54 10.77 -6.26
C ASN A 31 -2.08 11.17 -5.94
N ALA A 32 -1.66 11.01 -4.68
CA ALA A 32 -0.36 11.49 -4.20
C ALA A 32 0.85 10.81 -4.88
N CYS A 33 0.67 9.62 -5.48
CA CYS A 33 1.69 8.94 -6.27
C CYS A 33 1.61 9.24 -7.78
N ASN A 34 0.66 10.09 -8.20
CA ASN A 34 0.43 10.50 -9.57
C ASN A 34 0.36 9.34 -10.58
N ILE A 35 -0.45 8.31 -10.26
CA ILE A 35 -0.51 7.06 -11.03
C ILE A 35 -1.92 6.47 -11.05
N MET A 36 -2.23 5.71 -12.11
CA MET A 36 -3.48 4.95 -12.18
C MET A 36 -3.39 3.71 -11.29
N CYS A 37 -4.43 3.46 -10.50
CA CYS A 37 -4.47 2.30 -9.59
C CYS A 37 -4.33 0.95 -10.30
N SER A 38 -4.65 0.88 -11.60
CA SER A 38 -4.48 -0.34 -12.40
C SER A 38 -3.02 -0.74 -12.61
N LYS A 39 -2.06 0.19 -12.45
CA LYS A 39 -0.63 -0.12 -12.58
C LYS A 39 -0.12 -1.01 -11.45
N PHE A 40 -0.66 -0.85 -10.25
CA PHE A 40 -0.38 -1.72 -9.11
C PHE A 40 -0.94 -3.15 -9.22
N LEU A 41 -1.59 -3.51 -10.33
CA LEU A 41 -2.18 -4.84 -10.53
C LEU A 41 -1.38 -5.71 -11.51
N ASP A 42 -0.28 -5.19 -12.06
CA ASP A 42 0.62 -5.97 -12.89
C ASP A 42 1.72 -6.67 -12.06
N ASP A 43 2.52 -7.52 -12.71
CA ASP A 43 3.58 -8.29 -12.04
C ASP A 43 4.81 -7.43 -11.70
N ASN A 44 4.93 -6.23 -12.28
CA ASN A 44 6.06 -5.35 -12.11
C ASN A 44 5.85 -4.41 -10.92
N ILE A 45 6.34 -4.80 -9.75
CA ILE A 45 6.15 -4.04 -8.51
C ILE A 45 6.99 -2.75 -8.37
N ASN A 46 7.65 -2.26 -9.42
CA ASN A 46 8.53 -1.10 -9.30
C ASN A 46 7.77 0.17 -8.91
N ASP A 47 6.61 0.41 -9.52
CA ASP A 47 5.75 1.55 -9.21
C ASP A 47 5.04 1.38 -7.85
N ASP A 48 4.66 0.15 -7.47
CA ASP A 48 4.22 -0.16 -6.11
C ASP A 48 5.26 0.26 -5.07
N ILE A 49 6.53 -0.12 -5.27
CA ILE A 49 7.64 0.21 -4.36
C ILE A 49 7.85 1.73 -4.29
N VAL A 50 7.80 2.42 -5.42
CA VAL A 50 7.94 3.89 -5.46
C VAL A 50 6.80 4.55 -4.68
N CYS A 51 5.56 4.10 -4.86
CA CYS A 51 4.43 4.66 -4.13
C CYS A 51 4.47 4.32 -2.64
N ALA A 52 4.88 3.11 -2.25
CA ALA A 52 5.09 2.75 -0.85
C ALA A 52 6.17 3.61 -0.17
N LYS A 53 7.27 3.92 -0.87
CA LYS A 53 8.30 4.88 -0.41
C LYS A 53 7.72 6.28 -0.19
N ARG A 54 6.76 6.72 -1.02
CA ARG A 54 6.04 7.98 -0.81
C ARG A 54 5.15 7.91 0.42
N VAL A 55 4.42 6.80 0.62
CA VAL A 55 3.50 6.61 1.76
C VAL A 55 4.24 6.69 3.09
N VAL A 56 5.37 5.99 3.25
CA VAL A 56 6.13 5.98 4.52
C VAL A 56 6.74 7.33 4.90
N ARG A 57 6.83 8.29 3.97
CA ARG A 57 7.30 9.65 4.26
C ARG A 57 6.24 10.52 4.93
N ASP A 58 4.96 10.13 4.87
CA ASP A 58 3.91 10.83 5.62
C ASP A 58 4.02 10.54 7.13
N PRO A 59 3.47 11.40 8.00
CA PRO A 59 3.64 11.30 9.46
C PRO A 59 3.24 9.95 10.09
N LYS A 60 2.35 9.19 9.44
CA LYS A 60 1.96 7.86 9.94
C LYS A 60 3.04 6.79 9.71
N GLY A 61 4.00 7.02 8.83
CA GLY A 61 4.99 6.02 8.41
C GLY A 61 4.31 4.71 8.00
N MET A 62 4.84 3.57 8.47
CA MET A 62 4.23 2.26 8.24
C MET A 62 2.87 2.06 8.94
N SER A 63 2.47 2.94 9.85
CA SER A 63 1.14 2.86 10.48
C SER A 63 0.01 3.25 9.52
N ALA A 64 0.31 3.64 8.27
CA ALA A 64 -0.66 3.76 7.20
C ALA A 64 -1.30 2.41 6.83
N TRP A 65 -0.60 1.29 7.04
CA TRP A 65 -1.10 -0.05 6.77
C TRP A 65 -1.64 -0.70 8.05
N MET A 66 -2.96 -0.75 8.20
CA MET A 66 -3.60 -1.33 9.40
C MET A 66 -3.24 -2.81 9.61
N ALA A 67 -3.05 -3.57 8.53
CA ALA A 67 -2.58 -4.95 8.62
C ALA A 67 -1.18 -5.02 9.27
N TRP A 68 -0.25 -4.15 8.88
CA TRP A 68 1.08 -4.07 9.50
C TRP A 68 0.98 -3.66 10.97
N VAL A 69 0.13 -2.69 11.32
CA VAL A 69 -0.08 -2.29 12.72
C VAL A 69 -0.58 -3.46 13.56
N LYS A 70 -1.55 -4.23 13.06
CA LYS A 70 -2.18 -5.34 13.79
C LYS A 70 -1.29 -6.58 13.85
N HIS A 71 -0.50 -6.85 12.81
CA HIS A 71 0.17 -8.14 12.64
C HIS A 71 1.70 -8.08 12.72
N CYS A 72 2.32 -6.90 12.65
CA CYS A 72 3.78 -6.75 12.60
C CYS A 72 4.31 -5.79 13.67
N LYS A 73 3.67 -4.62 13.87
CA LYS A 73 4.15 -3.61 14.82
C LYS A 73 4.21 -4.18 16.24
N GLY A 74 5.35 -4.02 16.90
CA GLY A 74 5.56 -4.48 18.29
C GLY A 74 5.78 -5.99 18.44
N LYS A 75 5.91 -6.74 17.34
CA LYS A 75 6.29 -8.16 17.37
C LYS A 75 7.78 -8.32 17.12
N ASP A 76 8.34 -9.41 17.66
CA ASP A 76 9.67 -9.87 17.26
C ASP A 76 9.59 -10.49 15.86
N LEU A 77 10.23 -9.83 14.90
CA LEU A 77 10.32 -10.26 13.49
C LEU A 77 11.73 -10.72 13.12
N SER A 78 12.63 -10.89 14.10
CA SER A 78 14.05 -11.23 13.87
C SER A 78 14.25 -12.51 13.05
N LYS A 79 13.34 -13.49 13.22
CA LYS A 79 13.38 -14.77 12.50
C LYS A 79 12.46 -14.83 11.27
N TYR A 80 11.74 -13.76 10.96
CA TYR A 80 10.75 -13.78 9.87
C TYR A 80 11.35 -14.12 8.50
N LEU A 81 12.59 -13.67 8.25
CA LEU A 81 13.34 -13.95 7.02
C LEU A 81 14.48 -14.95 7.21
N ALA A 82 14.53 -15.69 8.32
CA ALA A 82 15.68 -16.53 8.66
C ALA A 82 15.90 -17.71 7.69
N SER A 83 14.85 -18.18 7.03
CA SER A 83 14.94 -19.25 6.03
C SER A 83 15.24 -18.74 4.61
N CYS A 84 15.26 -17.43 4.40
CA CYS A 84 15.53 -16.83 3.10
C CYS A 84 17.05 -16.67 2.91
N LYS A 85 17.54 -17.04 1.72
CA LYS A 85 18.88 -16.64 1.27
C LYS A 85 18.73 -15.39 0.41
N LEU A 86 19.21 -14.26 0.92
CA LEU A 86 19.11 -12.95 0.30
C LEU A 86 20.27 -12.68 -0.65
#